data_AF-A0A0C3NR50-F1
#
_entry.id   AF-A0A0C3NR50-F1
#
_cell.length_a   1.000
_cell.length_b   1.000
_cell.length_c   1.000
_cell.angle_alpha   90.00
_cell.angle_beta   90.00
_cell.angle_gamma   90.00
#
_symmetry.space_group_name_H-M   'P 1'
#
loop_
_entity.id
_entity.type
_entity.pdbx_description
1 polymer ?
#
loop_
_entity_poly.entity_id
_entity_poly.type
_entity_poly.pdbx_seq_one_letter_code
_entity_poly.pdbx_strand_id
1 'polypeptide(L)'
;MSTPLLTLRAAKPQLTFRAAQQSVRHAASHGAFKEQAVSDPKVETIRRTLYPSNLRNRESPTGGWRPNVGRRLQRAIPSVQAHETIERAWFLHKRHIRRARQAEIERKFKCMEEAMETLYGLDTRLYLEANVEEDPRQKSQLEIDTLKALKGAERRAVDSRVRGLFPRELRVPTDTPPKDGWNHEWSPLTRPLS
;
A
#
# COMPACT_ATOMS: atom_id res chain seq x y z
N MET A 1 -11.89 53.83 0.83
CA MET A 1 -13.33 53.61 0.62
C MET A 1 -13.59 52.11 0.69
N SER A 2 -13.88 51.61 1.88
CA SER A 2 -14.04 50.18 2.19
C SER A 2 -15.52 49.83 2.09
N THR A 3 -15.88 48.93 1.18
CA THR A 3 -17.22 48.35 1.10
C THR A 3 -17.28 47.08 1.96
N PRO A 4 -18.18 47.00 2.95
CA PRO A 4 -18.28 45.82 3.80
C PRO A 4 -19.06 44.70 3.10
N LEU A 5 -18.38 43.58 2.82
CA LEU A 5 -18.99 42.31 2.40
C LEU A 5 -19.67 41.61 3.60
N LEU A 6 -20.73 42.23 4.14
CA LEU A 6 -21.53 41.65 5.23
C LEU A 6 -23.04 41.73 4.92
N THR A 7 -23.45 41.23 3.76
CA THR A 7 -24.87 41.02 3.47
C THR A 7 -25.07 39.76 2.63
N LEU A 8 -24.88 38.58 3.24
CA LEU A 8 -25.46 37.30 2.79
C LEU A 8 -25.47 36.31 3.98
N ARG A 9 -25.97 36.75 5.14
CA ARG A 9 -26.19 35.89 6.31
C ARG A 9 -27.69 35.76 6.60
N ALA A 10 -28.43 35.22 5.64
CA ALA A 10 -29.82 34.78 5.85
C ALA A 10 -30.28 33.82 4.73
N ALA A 11 -29.50 32.79 4.45
CA ALA A 11 -30.02 31.61 3.78
C ALA A 11 -29.57 30.42 4.62
N LYS A 12 -30.47 29.88 5.45
CA LYS A 12 -30.32 28.50 5.91
C LYS A 12 -30.24 27.67 4.63
N PRO A 13 -29.13 26.97 4.30
CA PRO A 13 -29.25 25.95 3.31
C PRO A 13 -30.08 24.87 3.98
N GLN A 14 -31.40 24.88 3.74
CA GLN A 14 -32.15 23.65 3.77
C GLN A 14 -31.52 22.81 2.67
N LEU A 15 -30.42 22.12 3.01
CA LEU A 15 -29.92 21.00 2.25
C LEU A 15 -30.98 19.91 2.42
N THR A 16 -32.11 20.08 1.74
CA THR A 16 -32.93 18.97 1.32
C THR A 16 -32.03 18.19 0.37
N PHE A 17 -31.18 17.35 0.93
CA PHE A 17 -30.61 16.23 0.20
C PHE A 17 -31.81 15.43 -0.28
N ARG A 18 -32.29 15.75 -1.48
CA ARG A 18 -33.26 14.95 -2.22
C ARG A 18 -32.62 13.57 -2.22
N ALA A 19 -33.19 12.68 -1.41
CA ALA A 19 -32.75 11.31 -1.36
C ALA A 19 -32.99 10.80 -2.78
N ALA A 20 -31.93 10.77 -3.60
CA ALA A 20 -31.89 9.87 -4.73
C ALA A 20 -31.97 8.50 -4.07
N GLN A 21 -33.20 8.02 -3.86
CA GLN A 21 -33.46 6.60 -3.75
C GLN A 21 -33.03 6.07 -5.12
N GLN A 22 -31.73 5.80 -5.28
CA GLN A 22 -31.30 4.86 -6.28
C GLN A 22 -32.02 3.59 -5.89
N SER A 23 -33.14 3.33 -6.55
CA SER A 23 -33.72 2.01 -6.53
C SER A 23 -32.62 1.12 -7.06
N VAL A 24 -32.01 0.36 -6.16
CA VAL A 24 -31.19 -0.76 -6.55
C VAL A 24 -32.19 -1.70 -7.18
N ARG A 25 -32.41 -1.52 -8.49
CA ARG A 25 -33.04 -2.53 -9.32
C ARG A 25 -32.13 -3.73 -9.15
N HIS A 26 -32.56 -4.68 -8.33
CA HIS A 26 -32.00 -6.01 -8.42
C HIS A 26 -32.08 -6.37 -9.89
N ALA A 27 -30.94 -6.64 -10.52
CA ALA A 27 -30.91 -7.23 -11.84
C ALA A 27 -31.54 -8.62 -11.71
N ALA A 28 -32.87 -8.65 -11.69
CA ALA A 28 -33.63 -9.84 -11.98
C ALA A 28 -33.39 -10.09 -13.45
N SER A 29 -32.35 -10.88 -13.75
CA SER A 29 -32.22 -11.46 -15.07
C SER A 29 -33.51 -12.21 -15.36
N HIS A 30 -34.09 -11.92 -16.53
CA HIS A 30 -35.27 -12.59 -17.05
C HIS A 30 -35.23 -14.10 -16.78
N GLY A 31 -36.28 -14.60 -16.12
CA GLY A 31 -36.58 -16.03 -16.00
C GLY A 31 -36.18 -16.65 -14.65
N ALA A 32 -37.04 -16.47 -13.64
CA ALA A 32 -37.42 -17.53 -12.68
C ALA A 32 -38.20 -16.91 -11.52
N PHE A 33 -39.52 -16.77 -11.69
CA PHE A 33 -40.42 -17.05 -10.58
C PHE A 33 -40.33 -18.54 -10.27
N LYS A 34 -39.29 -18.93 -9.52
CA LYS A 34 -39.20 -20.24 -8.89
C LYS A 34 -38.96 -19.96 -7.41
N GLU A 35 -39.92 -20.37 -6.60
CA GLU A 35 -39.94 -20.31 -5.14
C GLU A 35 -38.52 -20.37 -4.59
N GLN A 36 -38.04 -19.25 -4.06
CA GLN A 36 -36.68 -19.13 -3.58
C GLN A 36 -36.53 -20.00 -2.32
N ALA A 37 -35.97 -21.19 -2.55
CA ALA A 37 -35.31 -21.99 -1.55
C ALA A 37 -34.50 -21.07 -0.63
N VAL A 38 -34.73 -21.22 0.68
CA VAL A 38 -34.02 -20.56 1.78
C VAL A 38 -32.57 -20.29 1.38
N SER A 39 -32.28 -19.04 0.96
CA SER A 39 -30.92 -18.67 0.58
C SER A 39 -30.03 -18.87 1.80
N ASP A 40 -28.92 -19.58 1.65
CA ASP A 40 -27.98 -19.87 2.75
C ASP A 40 -27.73 -18.57 3.57
N PRO A 41 -28.00 -18.59 4.90
CA PRO A 41 -27.81 -17.41 5.74
C PRO A 41 -26.39 -16.83 5.65
N LYS A 42 -25.38 -17.65 5.31
CA LYS A 42 -24.01 -17.16 5.06
C LYS A 42 -23.92 -16.30 3.81
N VAL A 43 -24.55 -16.73 2.71
CA VAL A 43 -24.58 -15.98 1.45
C VAL A 43 -25.31 -14.65 1.64
N GLU A 44 -26.42 -14.65 2.38
CA GLU A 44 -27.13 -13.42 2.72
C GLU A 44 -26.33 -12.50 3.65
N THR A 45 -25.60 -13.07 4.61
CA THR A 45 -24.70 -12.28 5.47
C THR A 45 -23.59 -11.64 4.65
N ILE A 46 -22.96 -12.38 3.73
CA ILE A 46 -21.93 -11.85 2.82
C ILE A 46 -22.51 -10.78 1.89
N ARG A 47 -23.71 -10.99 1.34
CA ARG A 47 -24.39 -9.97 0.52
C ARG A 47 -24.67 -8.71 1.33
N ARG A 48 -25.17 -8.83 2.57
CA ARG A 48 -25.44 -7.68 3.45
C ARG A 48 -24.18 -6.94 3.89
N THR A 49 -23.04 -7.62 4.04
CA THR A 49 -21.77 -6.96 4.42
C THR A 49 -21.12 -6.24 3.24
N LEU A 50 -21.11 -6.86 2.06
CA LEU A 50 -20.55 -6.29 0.83
C LEU A 50 -21.43 -5.18 0.24
N TYR A 51 -22.74 -5.35 0.29
CA TYR A 51 -23.74 -4.42 -0.22
C TYR A 51 -24.69 -4.03 0.92
N PRO A 52 -24.23 -3.20 1.87
CA PRO A 52 -25.06 -2.73 2.96
C PRO A 52 -26.30 -2.00 2.39
N SER A 53 -27.45 -2.23 3.00
CA SER A 53 -28.68 -1.57 2.56
C SER A 53 -28.52 -0.06 2.71
N ASN A 54 -28.76 0.70 1.62
CA ASN A 54 -28.71 2.16 1.62
C ASN A 54 -29.88 2.82 2.38
N LEU A 55 -30.56 2.06 3.24
CA LEU A 55 -31.65 2.56 4.07
C LEU A 55 -31.06 3.48 5.14
N ARG A 56 -31.40 4.77 5.07
CA ARG A 56 -30.98 5.84 6.00
C ARG A 56 -31.50 5.67 7.45
N ASN A 57 -31.97 4.48 7.82
CA ASN A 57 -32.61 4.22 9.11
C ASN A 57 -31.74 3.39 10.06
N ARG A 58 -30.66 2.75 9.58
CA ARG A 58 -29.76 1.94 10.41
C ARG A 58 -28.30 2.26 10.11
N GLU A 59 -27.48 2.24 11.15
CA GLU A 59 -26.02 2.40 10.99
C GLU A 59 -25.46 1.16 10.31
N SER A 60 -24.74 1.34 9.20
CA SER A 60 -24.03 0.24 8.54
C SER A 60 -22.52 0.35 8.81
N PRO A 61 -21.85 -0.74 9.19
CA PRO A 61 -20.40 -0.76 9.39
C PRO A 61 -19.59 -0.49 8.12
N THR A 62 -20.19 -0.68 6.94
CA THR A 62 -19.55 -0.53 5.62
C THR A 62 -20.28 0.41 4.68
N GLY A 63 -21.50 0.86 4.99
CA GLY A 63 -22.27 1.73 4.10
C GLY A 63 -22.07 3.22 4.36
N GLY A 64 -22.60 4.03 3.45
CA GLY A 64 -22.40 5.49 3.43
C GLY A 64 -23.22 6.26 4.47
N TRP A 65 -24.31 5.69 5.01
CA TRP A 65 -25.13 6.37 6.00
C TRP A 65 -24.69 6.08 7.44
N ARG A 66 -24.19 7.13 8.10
CA ARG A 66 -23.84 7.12 9.52
C ARG A 66 -24.35 8.41 10.19
N PRO A 67 -25.42 8.35 10.99
CA PRO A 67 -26.04 9.53 11.58
C PRO A 67 -25.11 10.26 12.57
N ASN A 68 -24.18 9.52 13.18
CA ASN A 68 -23.25 10.06 14.16
C ASN A 68 -21.97 10.68 13.56
N VAL A 69 -21.71 10.53 12.25
CA VAL A 69 -20.48 11.07 11.63
C VAL A 69 -20.43 12.60 11.71
N GLY A 70 -21.53 13.28 11.41
CA GLY A 70 -21.57 14.76 11.50
C GLY A 70 -21.26 15.26 12.91
N ARG A 71 -21.86 14.65 13.94
CA ARG A 71 -21.59 14.97 15.36
C ARG A 71 -20.13 14.67 15.75
N ARG A 72 -19.58 13.55 15.29
CA ARG A 72 -18.17 13.19 15.56
C ARG A 72 -17.18 14.11 14.85
N LEU A 73 -17.46 14.51 13.62
CA LEU A 73 -16.65 15.48 12.87
C LEU A 73 -16.67 16.84 13.56
N GLN A 74 -17.83 17.32 13.99
CA GLN A 74 -17.94 18.58 14.75
C GLN A 74 -17.17 18.53 16.09
N ARG A 75 -17.11 17.36 16.74
CA ARG A 75 -16.30 17.19 17.97
C ARG A 75 -14.80 17.12 17.69
N ALA A 76 -14.40 16.47 16.60
CA ALA A 76 -12.99 16.26 16.25
C ALA A 76 -12.36 17.47 15.57
N ILE A 77 -13.14 18.26 14.82
CA ILE A 77 -12.69 19.44 14.07
C ILE A 77 -13.17 20.69 14.82
N PRO A 78 -12.28 21.43 15.50
CA PRO A 78 -12.67 22.62 16.23
C PRO A 78 -13.25 23.71 15.32
N SER A 79 -12.67 23.89 14.13
CA SER A 79 -13.12 24.84 13.11
C SER A 79 -12.64 24.42 11.71
N VAL A 80 -13.32 24.92 10.67
CA VAL A 80 -12.90 24.70 9.27
C VAL A 80 -11.50 25.25 9.01
N GLN A 81 -11.19 26.43 9.55
CA GLN A 81 -9.87 27.04 9.44
C GLN A 81 -8.77 26.19 10.08
N ALA A 82 -9.03 25.59 11.25
CA ALA A 82 -8.09 24.69 11.91
C ALA A 82 -7.84 23.44 11.06
N HIS A 83 -8.89 22.85 10.49
CA HIS A 83 -8.77 21.71 9.58
C HIS A 83 -7.92 22.04 8.34
N GLU A 84 -8.24 23.12 7.63
CA GLU A 84 -7.47 23.57 6.45
C GLU A 84 -6.00 23.87 6.79
N THR A 85 -5.73 24.39 7.99
CA THR A 85 -4.37 24.69 8.43
C THR A 85 -3.59 23.41 8.71
N ILE A 86 -4.19 22.45 9.41
CA ILE A 86 -3.59 21.14 9.65
C ILE A 86 -3.32 20.42 8.33
N GLU A 87 -4.27 20.44 7.40
CA GLU A 87 -4.08 19.81 6.09
C GLU A 87 -2.96 20.45 5.29
N ARG A 88 -2.93 21.79 5.19
CA ARG A 88 -1.84 22.51 4.51
C ARG A 88 -0.49 22.21 5.13
N ALA A 89 -0.40 22.22 6.47
CA ALA A 89 0.83 21.88 7.19
C ALA A 89 1.27 20.43 6.91
N TRP A 90 0.32 19.48 6.90
CA TRP A 90 0.60 18.08 6.59
C TRP A 90 1.07 17.88 5.14
N PHE A 91 0.45 18.54 4.16
CA PHE A 91 0.89 18.49 2.78
C PHE A 91 2.28 19.11 2.61
N LEU A 92 2.56 20.23 3.28
CA LEU A 92 3.88 20.85 3.28
C LEU A 92 4.93 19.92 3.88
N HIS A 93 4.64 19.28 5.02
CA HIS A 93 5.51 18.31 5.66
C HIS A 93 5.81 17.10 4.74
N LYS A 94 4.78 16.51 4.12
CA LYS A 94 4.95 15.42 3.14
C LYS A 94 5.81 15.85 1.94
N ARG A 95 5.65 17.09 1.46
CA ARG A 95 6.49 17.65 0.39
C ARG A 95 7.95 17.75 0.83
N HIS A 96 8.22 18.19 2.06
CA HIS A 96 9.57 18.25 2.60
C HIS A 96 10.19 16.85 2.73
N ILE A 97 9.45 15.86 3.25
CA ILE A 97 9.92 14.47 3.31
C ILE A 97 10.28 13.95 1.91
N ARG A 98 9.42 14.18 0.91
CA ARG A 98 9.67 13.74 -0.46
C ARG A 98 10.94 14.37 -1.03
N ARG A 99 11.10 15.69 -0.86
CA ARG A 99 12.30 16.42 -1.29
C ARG A 99 13.57 15.91 -0.62
N ALA A 100 13.52 15.68 0.70
CA ALA A 100 14.67 15.17 1.43
C ALA A 100 15.07 13.76 0.95
N ARG A 101 14.10 12.87 0.74
CA ARG A 101 14.36 11.52 0.17
C ARG A 101 14.94 11.61 -1.24
N GLN A 102 14.41 12.48 -2.08
CA GLN A 102 14.88 12.67 -3.44
C GLN A 102 16.33 13.20 -3.48
N ALA A 103 16.64 14.22 -2.66
CA ALA A 103 17.99 14.75 -2.54
C ALA A 103 18.99 13.69 -2.04
N GLU A 104 18.56 12.82 -1.12
CA GLU A 104 19.40 11.72 -0.64
C GLU A 104 19.64 10.64 -1.72
N ILE A 105 18.62 10.31 -2.51
CA ILE A 105 18.75 9.40 -3.66
C ILE A 105 19.71 9.99 -4.70
N GLU A 106 19.57 11.27 -5.02
CA GLU A 106 20.45 11.99 -5.95
C GLU A 106 21.91 11.98 -5.48
N ARG A 107 22.15 12.22 -4.18
CA ARG A 107 23.50 12.12 -3.60
C ARG A 107 24.11 10.73 -3.74
N LYS A 108 23.34 9.69 -3.41
CA LYS A 108 23.79 8.30 -3.52
C LYS A 108 24.07 7.92 -4.97
N PHE A 109 23.21 8.36 -5.88
CA PHE A 109 23.39 8.13 -7.31
C PHE A 109 24.65 8.83 -7.83
N LYS A 110 24.87 10.10 -7.49
CA LYS A 110 26.09 10.82 -7.88
C LYS A 110 27.36 10.13 -7.34
N CYS A 111 27.34 9.71 -6.08
CA CYS A 111 28.46 8.96 -5.48
C CYS A 111 28.73 7.64 -6.22
N MET A 112 27.67 6.94 -6.64
CA MET A 112 27.78 5.73 -7.45
C MET A 112 28.36 6.01 -8.85
N GLU A 113 27.94 7.09 -9.52
CA GLU A 113 28.51 7.50 -10.82
C GLU A 113 30.01 7.81 -10.70
N GLU A 114 30.38 8.62 -9.71
CA GLU A 114 31.79 8.95 -9.42
C GLU A 114 32.61 7.67 -9.16
N ALA A 115 32.08 6.73 -8.38
CA ALA A 115 32.74 5.44 -8.13
C ALA A 115 32.90 4.62 -9.42
N MET A 116 31.89 4.55 -10.28
CA MET A 116 31.98 3.80 -11.54
C MET A 116 32.93 4.45 -12.54
N GLU A 117 33.01 5.78 -12.59
CA GLU A 117 34.00 6.50 -13.40
C GLU A 117 35.43 6.18 -12.93
N THR A 118 35.67 6.17 -11.61
CA THR A 118 36.97 5.77 -11.07
C THR A 118 37.32 4.32 -11.39
N LEU A 119 36.35 3.40 -11.31
CA LEU A 119 36.56 1.98 -11.61
C LEU A 119 36.91 1.78 -13.10
N TYR A 120 36.24 2.51 -14.00
CA TYR A 120 36.52 2.46 -15.44
C TYR A 120 37.96 2.88 -15.77
N GLY A 121 38.47 3.92 -15.11
CA GLY A 121 39.84 4.39 -15.28
C GLY A 121 40.90 3.45 -14.71
N LEU A 122 40.56 2.65 -13.69
CA LEU A 122 41.48 1.72 -13.03
C LEU A 122 41.50 0.34 -13.69
N ASP A 123 40.34 -0.30 -13.86
CA ASP A 123 40.22 -1.64 -14.44
C ASP A 123 38.91 -1.79 -15.23
N THR A 124 39.05 -1.86 -16.54
CA THR A 124 37.92 -2.06 -17.46
C THR A 124 37.25 -3.41 -17.27
N ARG A 125 37.97 -4.47 -16.86
CA ARG A 125 37.39 -5.79 -16.65
C ARG A 125 36.38 -5.77 -15.49
N LEU A 126 36.78 -5.22 -14.35
CA LEU A 126 35.90 -5.08 -13.18
C LEU A 126 34.72 -4.15 -13.46
N TYR A 127 34.92 -3.08 -14.24
CA TYR A 127 33.84 -2.21 -14.68
C TYR A 127 32.79 -2.97 -15.53
N LEU A 128 33.23 -3.82 -16.44
CA LEU A 128 32.33 -4.64 -17.26
C LEU A 128 31.58 -5.66 -16.40
N GLU A 129 32.27 -6.32 -15.46
CA GLU A 129 31.66 -7.27 -14.52
C GLU A 129 30.61 -6.60 -13.60
N ALA A 130 30.87 -5.39 -13.11
CA ALA A 130 29.94 -4.64 -12.26
C ALA A 130 28.68 -4.16 -13.00
N ASN A 131 28.77 -3.92 -14.31
CA ASN A 131 27.65 -3.51 -15.16
C ASN A 131 26.84 -4.67 -15.74
N VAL A 132 27.12 -5.92 -15.33
CA VAL A 132 26.33 -7.07 -15.74
C VAL A 132 24.92 -6.95 -15.13
N GLU A 133 23.90 -6.92 -15.99
CA GLU A 133 22.51 -6.94 -15.56
C GLU A 133 22.14 -8.33 -15.01
N GLU A 134 21.80 -8.39 -13.72
CA GLU A 134 21.36 -9.64 -13.09
C GLU A 134 19.87 -9.88 -13.35
N ASP A 135 19.58 -10.78 -14.29
CA ASP A 135 18.21 -11.25 -14.54
C ASP A 135 17.77 -12.26 -13.46
N PRO A 136 16.82 -11.93 -12.56
CA PRO A 136 16.47 -12.80 -11.43
C PRO A 136 15.76 -14.10 -11.86
N ARG A 137 15.30 -14.18 -13.11
CA ARG A 137 14.60 -15.36 -13.66
C ARG A 137 15.56 -16.38 -14.26
N GLN A 138 16.73 -15.93 -14.71
CA GLN A 138 17.69 -16.80 -15.38
C GLN A 138 18.54 -17.51 -14.31
N LYS A 139 18.56 -18.84 -14.34
CA LYS A 139 19.42 -19.67 -13.47
C LYS A 139 20.47 -20.35 -14.36
N SER A 140 21.73 -20.34 -13.94
CA SER A 140 22.79 -21.03 -14.67
C SER A 140 22.58 -22.54 -14.61
N GLN A 141 23.12 -23.29 -15.57
CA GLN A 141 23.00 -24.76 -15.59
C GLN A 141 23.60 -25.39 -14.32
N LEU A 142 24.73 -24.86 -13.84
CA LEU A 142 25.38 -25.28 -12.59
C LEU A 142 24.49 -25.05 -11.37
N GLU A 143 23.83 -23.90 -11.30
CA GLU A 143 22.86 -23.59 -10.24
C GLU A 143 21.64 -24.53 -10.31
N ILE A 144 21.17 -24.86 -11.51
CA ILE A 144 20.07 -25.81 -11.71
C ILE A 144 20.47 -27.20 -11.21
N ASP A 145 21.67 -27.67 -11.54
CA ASP A 145 22.11 -29.03 -11.18
C ASP A 145 22.39 -29.17 -9.69
N THR A 146 22.98 -28.16 -9.06
CA THR A 146 23.12 -28.11 -7.59
C THR A 146 21.76 -28.04 -6.89
N LEU A 147 20.81 -27.26 -7.40
CA LEU A 147 19.44 -27.23 -6.88
C LEU A 147 18.70 -28.57 -7.00
N LYS A 148 18.99 -29.36 -8.04
CA LYS A 148 18.46 -30.73 -8.17
C LYS A 148 19.07 -31.68 -7.13
N ALA A 149 20.35 -31.50 -6.80
CA ALA A 149 21.04 -32.31 -5.78
C ALA A 149 20.55 -32.00 -4.36
N LEU A 150 20.27 -30.73 -4.06
CA LEU A 150 19.79 -30.28 -2.75
C LEU A 150 18.35 -30.73 -2.47
N LYS A 151 18.08 -31.16 -1.24
CA LYS A 151 16.75 -31.61 -0.79
C LYS A 151 16.28 -30.84 0.44
N GLY A 152 14.96 -30.77 0.64
CA GLY A 152 14.36 -30.27 1.88
C GLY A 152 14.61 -28.79 2.16
N ALA A 153 15.13 -28.47 3.34
CA ALA A 153 15.27 -27.12 3.86
C ALA A 153 16.33 -26.30 3.11
N GLU A 154 17.45 -26.92 2.74
CA GLU A 154 18.55 -26.26 2.01
C GLU A 154 18.08 -25.74 0.65
N ARG A 155 17.31 -26.56 -0.08
CA ARG A 155 16.72 -26.16 -1.36
C ARG A 155 15.79 -24.95 -1.21
N ARG A 156 14.96 -24.90 -0.17
CA ARG A 156 14.08 -23.74 0.12
C ARG A 156 14.88 -22.49 0.47
N ALA A 157 16.01 -22.66 1.14
CA ALA A 157 16.86 -21.55 1.57
C ALA A 157 17.70 -20.98 0.41
N VAL A 158 18.12 -21.81 -0.56
CA VAL A 158 18.72 -21.30 -1.81
C VAL A 158 17.67 -20.61 -2.69
N ASP A 159 16.46 -21.17 -2.75
CA ASP A 159 15.36 -20.59 -3.54
C ASP A 159 14.81 -19.29 -2.93
N SER A 160 14.96 -19.06 -1.62
CA SER A 160 14.58 -17.80 -0.97
C SER A 160 15.56 -16.65 -1.25
N ARG A 161 16.75 -16.94 -1.79
CA ARG A 161 17.84 -16.00 -2.06
C ARG A 161 18.15 -15.89 -3.55
N VAL A 162 17.14 -15.58 -4.35
CA VAL A 162 17.30 -15.39 -5.81
C VAL A 162 18.24 -14.20 -6.07
N ARG A 163 19.21 -14.34 -6.98
CA ARG A 163 20.10 -13.24 -7.40
C ARG A 163 19.30 -12.09 -8.02
N GLY A 164 19.80 -10.87 -7.95
CA GLY A 164 19.07 -9.66 -8.39
C GLY A 164 17.82 -9.29 -7.56
N LEU A 165 17.41 -10.11 -6.59
CA LEU A 165 16.25 -9.86 -5.73
C LEU A 165 16.65 -9.75 -4.25
N PHE A 166 15.86 -9.00 -3.49
CA PHE A 166 16.07 -8.92 -2.04
C PHE A 166 15.85 -10.30 -1.39
N PRO A 167 16.77 -10.76 -0.52
CA PRO A 167 16.57 -11.99 0.25
C PRO A 167 15.30 -11.92 1.09
N ARG A 168 14.55 -13.03 1.16
CA ARG A 168 13.32 -13.10 1.98
C ARG A 168 13.55 -12.94 3.48
N GLU A 169 14.79 -13.10 3.93
CA GLU A 169 15.21 -12.86 5.31
C GLU A 169 15.23 -11.37 5.67
N LEU A 170 15.31 -10.47 4.67
CA LEU A 170 15.19 -9.03 4.84
C LEU A 170 13.71 -8.67 5.04
N ARG A 171 13.29 -8.67 6.31
CA ARG A 171 11.90 -8.43 6.72
C ARG A 171 11.56 -6.95 6.74
N VAL A 172 10.27 -6.65 6.51
CA VAL A 172 9.71 -5.32 6.74
C VAL A 172 9.73 -5.02 8.24
N PRO A 173 10.10 -3.79 8.66
CA PRO A 173 10.07 -3.39 10.07
C PRO A 173 8.68 -3.60 10.70
N THR A 174 8.65 -4.12 11.92
CA THR A 174 7.43 -4.31 12.72
C THR A 174 7.36 -3.28 13.84
N ASP A 175 6.16 -2.97 14.32
CA ASP A 175 5.94 -1.97 15.39
C ASP A 175 6.66 -2.34 16.70
N THR A 176 6.69 -3.63 17.04
CA THR A 176 7.44 -4.17 18.18
C THR A 176 8.47 -5.19 17.71
N PRO A 177 9.67 -5.24 18.31
CA PRO A 177 10.69 -6.22 17.95
C PRO A 177 10.25 -7.65 18.34
N PRO A 178 10.79 -8.68 17.66
CA PRO A 178 10.59 -10.07 18.07
C PRO A 178 11.29 -10.36 19.40
N LYS A 179 10.81 -11.38 20.13
CA LYS A 179 11.37 -11.79 21.44
C LYS A 179 12.87 -12.09 21.36
N ASP A 180 13.28 -12.79 20.30
CA ASP A 180 14.66 -13.21 20.10
C ASP A 180 15.52 -12.12 19.45
N GLY A 181 14.93 -10.96 19.08
CA GLY A 181 15.64 -9.82 18.50
C GLY A 181 16.37 -10.15 17.20
N TRP A 182 17.68 -10.36 17.29
CA TRP A 182 18.58 -10.65 16.19
C TRP A 182 19.20 -12.05 16.32
N ASN A 183 19.25 -12.80 15.21
CA ASN A 183 19.88 -14.11 15.20
C ASN A 183 21.40 -13.98 15.02
N HIS A 184 22.16 -14.15 16.12
CA HIS A 184 23.62 -14.12 16.11
C HIS A 184 24.27 -15.41 15.61
N GLU A 185 23.53 -16.52 15.56
CA GLU A 185 24.02 -17.84 15.12
C GLU A 185 23.79 -18.10 13.62
N TRP A 186 23.51 -17.05 12.85
CA TRP A 186 23.25 -17.18 11.42
C TRP A 186 24.48 -17.65 10.66
N SER A 187 24.31 -18.63 9.76
CA SER A 187 25.36 -19.14 8.88
C SER A 187 24.99 -18.97 7.39
N PRO A 188 25.96 -18.61 6.53
CA PRO A 188 25.71 -18.45 5.10
C PRO A 188 25.57 -19.80 4.41
N LEU A 189 24.67 -19.88 3.44
CA LEU A 189 24.55 -21.02 2.54
C LEU A 189 25.61 -20.89 1.44
N THR A 190 26.39 -21.94 1.21
CA THR A 190 27.36 -21.99 0.11
C THR A 190 26.63 -22.18 -1.22
N ARG A 191 26.59 -21.14 -2.05
CA ARG A 191 26.15 -21.24 -3.45
C ARG A 191 27.36 -21.57 -4.34
N PRO A 192 27.25 -22.46 -5.33
CA PRO A 192 28.30 -22.63 -6.33
C PRO A 192 28.54 -21.31 -7.05
N LEU A 193 29.80 -20.91 -7.16
CA LEU A 193 30.19 -19.76 -7.96
C LEU A 193 29.90 -20.07 -9.44
N SER A 194 29.32 -19.09 -10.14
CA SER A 194 29.00 -19.10 -11.56
C SER A 194 30.23 -18.87 -12.40
#